data_AF-A0A1X2AHR7-F1
#
_entry.id   AF-A0A1X2AHR7-F1
#
_cell.length_a   1.000
_cell.length_b   1.000
_cell.length_c   1.000
_cell.angle_alpha   90.00
_cell.angle_beta   90.00
_cell.angle_gamma   90.00
#
_symmetry.space_group_name_H-M   'P 1'
#
loop_
_entity.id
_entity.type
_entity.pdbx_description
1 polymer ?
#
loop_
_entity_poly.entity_id
_entity_poly.type
_entity_poly.pdbx_seq_one_letter_code
_entity_poly.pdbx_strand_id
1 'polypeptide(L)' 'MNVASLSRNLHEFAVELRQLAYTMPGGHEDPLIHLSERMLGFASQLGAEQSRSPMGRAAES' A
#
# COMPACT_ATOMS: atom_id res chain seq x y z
N MET A 1 11.62 0.09 -10.21
CA MET A 1 10.73 0.66 -9.19
C MET A 1 11.13 0.07 -7.84
N ASN A 2 11.45 0.90 -6.84
CA ASN A 2 11.85 0.39 -5.52
C ASN A 2 10.61 0.05 -4.67
N VAL A 3 10.74 -0.86 -3.71
CA VAL A 3 9.69 -1.30 -2.78
C VAL A 3 9.07 -0.11 -2.05
N ALA A 4 9.84 0.93 -1.72
CA ALA A 4 9.32 2.14 -1.05
C ALA A 4 8.37 2.91 -1.96
N SER A 5 8.75 3.08 -3.22
CA SER A 5 7.92 3.74 -4.22
C SER A 5 6.66 2.92 -4.52
N LEU A 6 6.75 1.59 -4.52
CA LEU A 6 5.60 0.71 -4.70
C LEU A 6 4.62 0.77 -3.52
N SER A 7 5.12 0.68 -2.28
CA SER A 7 4.30 0.82 -1.07
C SER A 7 3.58 2.16 -1.03
N ARG A 8 4.30 3.26 -1.33
CA ARG A 8 3.71 4.59 -1.40
C ARG A 8 2.62 4.68 -2.48
N ASN A 9 2.90 4.23 -3.70
CA ASN A 9 1.93 4.30 -4.80
C ASN A 9 0.69 3.46 -4.51
N LEU A 10 0.84 2.28 -3.91
CA LEU A 10 -0.30 1.44 -3.49
C LEU A 10 -1.17 2.15 -2.45
N HIS A 11 -0.55 2.85 -1.50
CA HIS A 11 -1.26 3.62 -0.50
C HIS A 11 -2.02 4.81 -1.14
N GLU A 12 -1.36 5.59 -2.00
CA GLU A 12 -1.97 6.71 -2.72
C GLU A 12 -3.16 6.23 -3.58
N PHE A 13 -2.96 5.16 -4.36
CA PHE A 13 -4.04 4.58 -5.16
C PHE A 13 -5.21 4.06 -4.33
N ALA A 14 -4.95 3.42 -3.19
CA ALA A 14 -6.01 2.92 -2.33
C ALA A 14 -6.92 4.05 -1.83
N VAL A 15 -6.32 5.19 -1.47
CA VAL A 15 -7.05 6.38 -1.04
C VAL A 15 -7.91 6.94 -2.18
N GLU A 16 -7.34 7.07 -3.38
CA GLU A 16 -8.08 7.54 -4.56
C GLU A 16 -9.22 6.59 -4.93
N LEU A 17 -8.99 5.28 -4.87
CA LEU A 17 -9.99 4.26 -5.18
C LEU A 17 -11.18 4.31 -4.23
N ARG A 18 -10.92 4.53 -2.93
CA ARG A 18 -11.96 4.69 -1.93
C ARG A 18 -12.75 5.99 -2.15
N GLN A 19 -12.09 7.08 -2.51
CA GLN A 19 -12.78 8.32 -2.86
C GLN A 19 -13.68 8.14 -4.09
N LEU A 20 -13.18 7.46 -5.13
CA LEU A 20 -13.95 7.16 -6.33
C LEU A 20 -15.18 6.31 -5.99
N ALA A 21 -15.04 5.29 -5.14
CA ALA A 21 -16.15 4.46 -4.69
C ALA A 21 -17.29 5.30 -4.13
N TYR A 22 -17.00 6.24 -3.22
CA TYR A 22 -18.00 7.11 -2.60
C TYR A 22 -18.64 8.13 -3.56
N THR A 23 -18.04 8.37 -4.73
CA THR A 23 -18.64 9.24 -5.75
C THR A 23 -19.57 8.51 -6.70
N MET A 24 -19.58 7.16 -6.69
CA MET A 24 -20.37 6.38 -7.64
C MET A 24 -21.78 6.08 -7.11
N PRO A 25 -22.83 6.58 -7.79
CA PRO A 25 -24.19 6.23 -7.46
C PRO A 25 -24.46 4.79 -7.92
N GLY A 26 -24.69 3.87 -6.98
CA GLY A 26 -25.27 2.56 -7.31
C GLY A 26 -24.62 1.32 -6.68
N GLY A 27 -24.21 1.34 -5.41
CA GLY A 27 -23.92 0.12 -4.64
C GLY A 27 -22.71 -0.72 -5.09
N HIS A 28 -21.95 -0.25 -6.08
CA HIS A 28 -20.67 -0.86 -6.51
C HIS A 28 -19.49 -0.35 -5.67
N GLU A 29 -19.78 0.27 -4.54
CA GLU A 29 -18.81 0.84 -3.60
C GLU A 29 -18.01 -0.28 -2.92
N ASP A 30 -18.70 -1.38 -2.59
CA ASP A 30 -18.17 -2.52 -1.83
C ASP A 30 -16.92 -3.16 -2.46
N PRO A 31 -16.90 -3.52 -3.78
CA PRO A 31 -15.70 -4.10 -4.39
C PRO A 31 -14.52 -3.12 -4.48
N LEU A 32 -14.78 -1.82 -4.65
CA LEU A 32 -13.72 -0.82 -4.68
C LEU A 32 -13.15 -0.52 -3.31
N ILE A 33 -14.02 -0.45 -2.29
CA ILE A 33 -13.61 -0.32 -0.89
C ILE A 33 -12.79 -1.55 -0.50
N HIS A 34 -13.25 -2.76 -0.81
CA HIS A 34 -12.52 -3.98 -0.49
C HIS A 34 -11.18 -4.07 -1.21
N LEU A 35 -11.10 -3.63 -2.47
CA LEU A 35 -9.84 -3.54 -3.20
C LEU A 35 -8.89 -2.50 -2.56
N SER A 36 -9.40 -1.33 -2.16
CA SER A 36 -8.60 -0.30 -1.48
C SER A 36 -7.97 -0.82 -0.17
N GLU A 37 -8.72 -1.60 0.61
CA GLU A 37 -8.26 -2.17 1.88
C GLU A 37 -7.13 -3.17 1.66
N ARG A 38 -7.25 -4.04 0.63
CA ARG A 38 -6.17 -4.96 0.28
C ARG A 38 -4.90 -4.21 -0.15
N MET A 39 -5.03 -3.15 -0.94
CA MET A 39 -3.90 -2.34 -1.37
C MET A 39 -3.19 -1.66 -0.19
N LEU A 40 -3.95 -1.15 0.80
CA LEU A 40 -3.39 -0.62 2.06
C LEU A 40 -2.65 -1.71 2.85
N GLY A 41 -3.25 -2.90 2.97
CA GLY A 41 -2.62 -4.03 3.65
C GLY A 41 -1.27 -4.42 3.02
N PHE A 42 -1.22 -4.51 1.69
CA PHE A 42 0.02 -4.77 0.96
C PHE A 42 1.04 -3.64 1.12
N ALA A 43 0.62 -2.37 1.04
CA ALA A 43 1.49 -1.23 1.24
C ALA A 43 2.17 -1.24 2.62
N SER A 44 1.40 -1.53 3.68
CA SER A 44 1.92 -1.63 5.04
C SER A 44 2.88 -2.81 5.21
N GLN A 45 2.58 -3.97 4.63
CA GLN A 45 3.43 -5.16 4.71
C GLN A 45 4.77 -4.92 3.98
N LEU A 46 4.73 -4.34 2.78
CA LEU A 46 5.93 -3.97 2.02
C LEU A 46 6.77 -2.91 2.74
N GLY A 47 6.14 -1.95 3.42
CA GLY A 47 6.84 -0.96 4.25
C GLY A 47 7.52 -1.60 5.45
N ALA A 48 6.85 -2.55 6.11
CA ALA A 48 7.38 -3.27 7.25
C ALA A 48 8.55 -4.20 6.88
N GLU A 49 8.48 -4.89 5.74
CA GLU A 49 9.57 -5.73 5.22
C GLU A 49 10.80 -4.92 4.84
N GLN A 50 10.60 -3.71 4.29
CA GLN A 50 11.70 -2.81 3.98
C GLN A 50 12.38 -2.27 5.23
N SER A 51 11.60 -1.92 6.26
CA SER A 51 12.15 -1.52 7.57
C SER A 51 12.85 -2.68 8.28
N ARG A 52 12.51 -3.93 7.95
CA ARG A 52 13.14 -5.14 8.49
C ARG A 52 14.42 -5.57 7.78
N SER A 53 14.82 -4.86 6.72
CA SER A 53 16.12 -5.04 6.07
C SER A 53 17.10 -3.97 6.54
N PRO A 54 17.77 -4.15 7.70
CA PRO A 54 18.94 -3.37 8.02
C PRO A 54 20.11 -3.94 7.22
N MET A 55 20.43 -3.33 6.08
CA MET A 55 21.76 -3.52 5.52
C MET A 55 22.72 -2.69 6.37
N GLY A 56 23.31 -3.34 7.38
CA GLY A 56 24.20 -2.70 8.34
C GLY A 56 24.87 -3.69 9.29
N ARG A 57 25.27 -4.87 8.80
CA ARG A 57 26.25 -5.72 9.48
C ARG A 57 27.59 -5.57 8.77
N ALA A 58 28.15 -4.36 8.87
CA ALA A 58 29.54 -4.07 8.57
C ALA A 58 30.27 -3.89 9.90
N ALA A 59 31.05 -4.90 10.28
CA ALA A 59 32.29 -4.78 11.05
C ALA A 59 32.93 -6.16 11.09
N GLU A 60 33.80 -6.40 10.11
CA GLU A 60 34.98 -7.24 10.31
C GLU A 60 35.77 -6.67 11.49
N SER A 61 36.08 -7.50 12.50
CA SER A 61 37.25 -7.43 13.40
C SER A 61 37.27 -8.67 14.30
#